data_AF-A0A485C4D2-F1
#
_entry.id   AF-A0A485C4D2-F1
#
_cell.length_a   1.000
_cell.length_b   1.000
_cell.length_c   1.000
_cell.angle_alpha   90.00
_cell.angle_beta   90.00
_cell.angle_gamma   90.00
#
_symmetry.space_group_name_H-M   'P 1'
#
loop_
_entity.id
_entity.type
_entity.pdbx_description
1 polymer ?
#
loop_
_entity_poly.entity_id
_entity_poly.type
_entity_poly.pdbx_seq_one_letter_code
_entity_poly.pdbx_strand_id
1 'polypeptide(L)'
;MHIRAWVERSANAIGLSLYNFLNLLNINQIWLYGRSCAFGEQWLNTIVKQTSFNPFDHGDAPRAHATQISFGRLTRPQQLLGIGYLYVEEALEKI
;
A
#
# COMPACT_ATOMS: atom_id res chain seq x y z
N MET A 1 -23.20 9.58 -10.31
CA MET A 1 -22.61 8.30 -10.76
C MET A 1 -21.09 8.34 -11.04
N HIS A 2 -20.48 9.50 -11.33
CA HIS A 2 -19.05 9.56 -11.70
C HIS A 2 -18.05 9.25 -10.57
N ILE A 3 -18.27 9.74 -9.34
CA ILE A 3 -17.25 9.63 -8.28
C ILE A 3 -16.92 8.18 -7.94
N ARG A 4 -17.91 7.29 -7.85
CA ARG A 4 -17.68 5.85 -7.58
C ARG A 4 -16.81 5.20 -8.65
N ALA A 5 -17.11 5.46 -9.92
CA ALA A 5 -16.31 4.95 -11.04
C ALA A 5 -14.86 5.48 -11.02
N TRP A 6 -14.66 6.74 -10.60
CA TRP A 6 -13.31 7.30 -10.45
C TRP A 6 -12.55 6.67 -9.28
N VAL A 7 -13.23 6.43 -8.15
CA VAL A 7 -12.66 5.74 -6.98
C VAL A 7 -12.22 4.32 -7.37
N GLU A 8 -13.05 3.58 -8.09
CA GLU A 8 -12.72 2.24 -8.58
C GLU A 8 -11.56 2.24 -9.59
N ARG A 9 -11.58 3.14 -10.58
CA ARG A 9 -10.46 3.28 -11.54
C ARG A 9 -9.15 3.61 -10.84
N SER A 10 -9.20 4.48 -9.84
CA SER A 10 -8.02 4.84 -9.05
C SER A 10 -7.51 3.66 -8.23
N ALA A 11 -8.40 2.90 -7.58
CA ALA A 11 -8.05 1.69 -6.86
C ALA A 11 -7.35 0.66 -7.76
N ASN A 12 -7.86 0.48 -8.99
CA ASN A 12 -7.26 -0.42 -9.96
C ASN A 12 -5.86 0.04 -10.40
N ALA A 13 -5.71 1.34 -10.69
CA ALA A 13 -4.42 1.91 -11.07
C ALA A 13 -3.37 1.79 -9.95
N ILE A 14 -3.78 1.97 -8.69
CA ILE A 14 -2.92 1.78 -7.52
C ILE A 14 -2.48 0.32 -7.43
N GLY A 15 -3.41 -0.63 -7.50
CA GLY A 15 -3.08 -2.05 -7.38
C GLY A 15 -2.13 -2.54 -8.48
N LEU A 16 -2.33 -2.10 -9.73
CA LEU A 16 -1.41 -2.42 -10.83
C LEU A 16 -0.02 -1.81 -10.62
N SER A 17 0.04 -0.58 -10.11
CA SER A 17 1.32 0.07 -9.77
C SER A 17 2.05 -0.69 -8.67
N LEU A 18 1.33 -1.14 -7.63
CA LEU A 18 1.89 -1.94 -6.54
C LEU A 18 2.41 -3.28 -7.03
N TYR A 19 1.69 -3.98 -7.91
CA TYR A 19 2.17 -5.20 -8.53
C TYR A 19 3.52 -4.98 -9.24
N ASN A 20 3.61 -3.93 -10.06
CA ASN A 20 4.86 -3.58 -10.76
C ASN A 20 6.02 -3.31 -9.78
N PHE A 21 5.75 -2.64 -8.66
CA PHE A 21 6.77 -2.33 -7.64
C PHE A 21 7.18 -3.55 -6.81
N LEU A 22 6.23 -4.41 -6.42
CA LEU A 22 6.50 -5.57 -5.57
C LEU A 22 7.32 -6.66 -6.27
N ASN A 23 7.21 -6.76 -7.60
CA ASN A 23 8.11 -7.61 -8.38
C ASN A 23 9.58 -7.16 -8.29
N LEU A 24 9.84 -5.90 -7.92
CA LEU A 24 11.19 -5.33 -7.78
C LEU A 24 11.62 -5.18 -6.30
N LEU A 25 10.66 -5.09 -5.38
CA LEU A 25 10.89 -4.78 -3.97
C LEU A 25 10.41 -5.93 -3.08
N ASN A 26 11.30 -6.49 -2.27
CA ASN A 26 10.97 -7.53 -1.29
C ASN A 26 10.22 -6.95 -0.08
N ILE A 27 8.99 -6.45 -0.30
CA ILE A 27 8.14 -5.84 0.72
C ILE A 27 7.04 -6.81 1.11
N ASN A 28 7.00 -7.16 2.40
CA ASN A 28 6.01 -8.09 2.94
C ASN A 28 4.74 -7.40 3.47
N GLN A 29 4.80 -6.09 3.75
CA GLN A 29 3.68 -5.33 4.32
C GLN A 29 3.61 -3.90 3.78
N ILE A 30 2.40 -3.45 3.44
CA ILE A 30 2.10 -2.09 3.00
C ILE A 30 0.97 -1.53 3.87
N TRP A 31 1.21 -0.35 4.44
CA TRP A 31 0.23 0.38 5.24
C TRP A 31 -0.25 1.62 4.49
N LEU A 32 -1.55 1.70 4.23
CA LEU A 32 -2.17 2.83 3.54
C LEU A 32 -2.65 3.89 4.55
N TYR A 33 -2.21 5.13 4.34
CA TYR A 33 -2.65 6.32 5.08
C TYR A 33 -3.16 7.39 4.12
N GLY A 34 -4.06 8.24 4.61
CA GLY A 34 -4.57 9.41 3.87
C GLY A 34 -6.09 9.44 3.77
N ARG A 35 -6.61 10.50 3.14
CA ARG A 35 -8.05 10.74 3.02
C ARG A 35 -8.76 9.66 2.18
N SER A 36 -8.06 9.06 1.22
CA SER A 36 -8.61 7.99 0.37
C SER A 36 -8.97 6.73 1.15
N CYS A 37 -8.40 6.50 2.33
CA CYS A 37 -8.78 5.38 3.18
C CYS A 37 -10.24 5.50 3.69
N ALA A 38 -10.86 6.68 3.62
CA ALA A 38 -12.27 6.89 3.92
C ALA A 38 -13.22 6.19 2.92
N PHE A 39 -12.72 5.75 1.74
CA PHE A 39 -13.50 4.92 0.82
C PHE A 39 -13.72 3.48 1.34
N GLY A 40 -13.05 3.10 2.43
CA GLY A 40 -13.31 1.89 3.19
C GLY A 40 -12.82 0.59 2.54
N GLU A 41 -13.23 -0.53 3.13
CA GLU A 41 -12.75 -1.88 2.78
C GLU A 41 -12.98 -2.26 1.32
N GLN A 42 -14.07 -1.81 0.70
CA GLN A 42 -14.33 -2.10 -0.72
C GLN A 42 -13.23 -1.54 -1.62
N TRP A 43 -12.70 -0.35 -1.29
CA TRP A 43 -11.61 0.28 -2.03
C TRP A 43 -10.29 -0.47 -1.80
N LEU A 44 -10.00 -0.84 -0.55
CA LEU A 44 -8.81 -1.62 -0.19
C LEU A 44 -8.82 -2.99 -0.89
N ASN A 45 -9.93 -3.71 -0.83
CA ASN A 45 -10.09 -5.02 -1.47
C ASN A 45 -9.88 -4.95 -2.99
N THR A 46 -10.26 -3.83 -3.62
CA THR A 46 -10.01 -3.60 -5.05
C THR A 46 -8.51 -3.48 -5.33
N ILE A 47 -7.78 -2.73 -4.49
CA ILE A 47 -6.31 -2.59 -4.60
C ILE A 47 -5.63 -3.94 -4.40
N VAL A 48 -5.97 -4.67 -3.34
CA VAL A 48 -5.41 -5.99 -3.02
C VAL A 48 -5.63 -6.96 -4.18
N LYS A 49 -6.87 -7.04 -4.68
CA LYS A 49 -7.22 -7.92 -5.79
C LYS A 49 -6.36 -7.64 -7.02
N GLN A 50 -6.18 -6.37 -7.40
CA GLN A 50 -5.37 -6.02 -8.56
C GLN A 50 -3.88 -6.21 -8.33
N THR A 51 -3.40 -6.05 -7.10
CA THR A 51 -1.98 -6.29 -6.75
C THR A 51 -1.64 -7.78 -6.84
N SER A 52 -2.60 -8.65 -6.55
CA SER A 52 -2.43 -10.11 -6.64
C SER A 52 -2.82 -10.70 -8.01
N PHE A 53 -3.36 -9.90 -8.93
CA PHE A 53 -3.80 -10.38 -10.24
C PHE A 53 -2.65 -10.31 -11.25
N ASN A 54 -2.04 -11.46 -11.56
CA ASN A 54 -1.07 -11.59 -12.65
C ASN A 54 -1.79 -12.13 -13.91
N PRO A 55 -1.97 -11.32 -14.97
CA PRO A 55 -2.63 -11.75 -16.21
C PRO A 55 -1.81 -12.77 -17.02
N PHE A 56 -0.57 -13.05 -16.62
CA PHE A 56 0.32 -14.04 -17.22
C PHE A 56 0.62 -15.20 -16.26
N ASP A 57 -0.17 -15.39 -15.19
CA ASP A 57 0.01 -16.51 -14.28
C ASP A 57 -0.65 -17.77 -14.87
N HIS A 58 0.16 -18.56 -15.57
CA HIS A 58 -0.21 -19.88 -16.06
C HIS A 58 -0.09 -20.91 -14.92
N GLY A 59 -0.92 -20.78 -13.88
CA GLY A 59 -1.24 -21.84 -12.93
C GLY A 59 -0.18 -22.31 -11.93
N ASP A 60 1.10 -22.00 -12.10
CA ASP A 60 2.20 -22.62 -11.33
C ASP A 60 3.17 -21.65 -10.63
N ALA A 61 2.81 -20.37 -10.44
CA ALA A 61 3.58 -19.50 -9.54
C ALA A 61 3.15 -19.74 -8.08
N PRO A 62 4.05 -20.13 -7.16
CA PRO A 62 3.70 -20.26 -5.76
C PRO A 62 3.24 -18.88 -5.25
N ARG A 63 2.06 -18.81 -4.64
CA ARG A 63 1.52 -17.65 -3.89
C ARG A 63 2.38 -17.26 -2.68
N ALA A 64 3.69 -17.46 -2.73
CA ALA A 64 4.56 -17.59 -1.57
C ALA A 64 4.88 -16.27 -0.88
N HIS A 65 4.61 -15.11 -1.48
CA HIS A 65 4.89 -13.81 -0.87
C HIS A 65 3.77 -12.81 -1.14
N ALA A 66 2.55 -13.13 -0.70
CA ALA A 66 1.46 -12.17 -0.77
C ALA A 66 1.74 -11.01 0.20
N THR A 67 2.22 -9.89 -0.33
CA THR A 67 2.38 -8.65 0.44
C THR A 67 1.06 -8.29 1.11
N GLN A 68 1.08 -8.14 2.43
CA GLN A 68 -0.10 -7.75 3.19
C GLN A 68 -0.34 -6.26 3.04
N ILE A 69 -1.46 -5.87 2.42
CA ILE A 69 -1.86 -4.47 2.28
C ILE A 69 -3.01 -4.20 3.25
N SER A 70 -2.89 -3.18 4.08
CA SER A 70 -3.90 -2.86 5.11
C SER A 70 -3.92 -1.37 5.42
N PHE A 71 -5.02 -0.90 6.02
CA PHE A 71 -5.05 0.46 6.55
C PHE A 71 -4.11 0.61 7.74
N GLY A 72 -3.35 1.70 7.72
CA GLY A 72 -2.46 2.05 8.81
C GLY A 72 -3.22 2.41 10.08
N ARG A 73 -2.66 2.04 11.24
CA ARG A 73 -3.30 2.24 12.56
C ARG A 73 -2.72 3.40 13.36
N LEU A 74 -1.67 4.04 12.83
CA LEU A 74 -1.02 5.16 13.48
C LEU A 74 -1.89 6.42 13.42
N THR A 75 -2.08 7.04 14.57
CA THR A 75 -2.71 8.35 14.70
C THR A 75 -1.90 9.43 13.98
N ARG A 76 -2.51 10.58 13.69
CA ARG A 76 -1.79 11.69 13.04
C ARG A 76 -0.58 12.17 13.84
N PRO A 77 -0.63 12.32 15.18
CA PRO A 77 0.56 12.63 15.97
C PRO A 77 1.65 11.56 15.86
N GLN A 78 1.30 10.27 15.85
CA GLN A 78 2.27 9.18 15.68
C GLN A 78 2.92 9.18 14.29
N GLN A 79 2.17 9.53 13.23
CA GLN A 79 2.75 9.71 11.90
C GLN A 79 3.78 10.84 11.87
N LEU A 80 3.51 11.95 12.58
CA LEU A 80 4.45 13.08 12.71
C LEU A 80 5.66 12.74 13.58
N LEU A 81 5.47 11.92 14.62
CA LEU A 81 6.57 11.44 15.46
C LEU A 81 7.64 10.70 14.65
N GLY A 82 7.23 9.93 13.63
CA GLY A 82 8.18 9.26 12.73
C GLY A 82 9.12 10.24 12.02
N ILE A 83 8.63 11.43 11.65
CA ILE A 83 9.48 12.50 11.10
C ILE A 83 10.44 13.01 12.17
N GLY A 84 9.96 13.19 13.40
CA GLY A 84 10.80 13.60 14.53
C GLY A 84 11.91 12.61 14.84
N TYR A 85 11.66 11.30 14.68
CA TYR A 85 12.67 10.26 14.87
C TYR A 85 13.85 10.43 13.92
N LEU A 86 13.60 10.75 12.64
CA LEU A 86 14.66 11.00 11.65
C LEU A 86 15.63 12.11 12.08
N TYR A 87 15.11 13.19 12.68
CA TYR A 87 15.95 14.29 13.18
C TYR A 87 16.81 13.88 14.38
N VAL A 88 16.27 13.01 15.24
CA VAL A 88 17.02 12.48 16.39
C VAL A 88 18.09 11.51 15.93
N GLU A 89 17.78 10.61 14.99
CA GLU A 89 18.76 9.71 14.37
C GLU A 89 19.90 10.49 13.72
N GLU A 90 19.61 11.52 12.92
CA GLU A 90 20.63 12.36 12.29
C GLU A 90 21.50 13.11 13.33
N ALA A 91 20.89 13.56 14.44
CA ALA A 91 21.63 14.21 15.52
C ALA A 91 22.54 13.23 16.26
N LEU A 92 22.12 11.97 16.43
CA LEU A 92 22.90 10.92 17.08
C LEU A 92 24.04 10.41 16.21
N GLU A 93 23.88 10.35 14.88
CA GLU A 93 24.96 9.99 13.95
C GLU A 93 26.12 11.00 13.92
N LYS A 94 25.88 12.23 14.38
CA LYS A 94 26.88 13.32 14.39
C LYS A 94 27.64 13.45 15.72
N ILE A 95 27.36 12.57 16.69
CA ILE A 95 28.03 12.50 18.00
C ILE A 95 29.05 11.36 17.98
#